data_AF-A0AAW2WXK8-F1
#
_entry.id   AF-A0AAW2WXK8-F1
#
_cell.length_a   1.000
_cell.length_b   1.000
_cell.length_c   1.000
_cell.angle_alpha   90.00
_cell.angle_beta   90.00
_cell.angle_gamma   90.00
#
_symmetry.space_group_name_H-M   'P 1'
#
loop_
_entity.id
_entity.type
_entity.pdbx_description
1 polymer ?
#
loop_
_entity_poly.entity_id
_entity_poly.type
_entity_poly.pdbx_seq_one_letter_code
_entity_poly.pdbx_strand_id
1 'polypeptide(L)'
;MEDQVSSSPDKSTSNKPRITWSDSYSKAHVAIEALAAILPCLPLALSSSETPAASLLQDPEVAAQISQLFRRPDSGAVNDNLCAWLYDTFRSSEPDLQIVVLRFLPTLAGVYLSRAGLHKPLPGFESVLLAIYAHETAGRNGQAITVSIPDLAHSSIYHETKQTVKIAPRSSTSALPSLEPYGTVRSTRRARIVGVALELYYSKISQIPVGSKIEFCEFCKIWSGQEDENKGDGASTTKIPRKSKRRRGEEGE
;
A
#
# COMPACT_ATOMS: atom_id res chain seq x y z
N MET A 1 15.01 -23.22 -69.16
CA MET A 1 16.14 -23.24 -68.21
C MET A 1 15.83 -22.21 -67.15
N GLU A 2 15.69 -22.71 -65.93
CA GLU A 2 15.49 -21.96 -64.70
C GLU A 2 16.65 -20.98 -64.47
N ASP A 3 16.37 -19.83 -63.86
CA ASP A 3 17.05 -19.42 -62.62
C ASP A 3 16.37 -18.20 -61.97
N GLN A 4 16.17 -18.31 -60.65
CA GLN A 4 15.69 -17.27 -59.74
C GLN A 4 16.82 -16.29 -59.38
N VAL A 5 16.50 -15.00 -59.20
CA VAL A 5 17.13 -14.16 -58.17
C VAL A 5 16.09 -13.24 -57.53
N SER A 6 16.12 -13.25 -56.19
CA SER A 6 15.35 -12.52 -55.20
C SER A 6 15.79 -11.05 -55.03
N SER A 7 14.85 -10.14 -54.72
CA SER A 7 15.09 -9.04 -53.75
C SER A 7 13.79 -8.34 -53.34
N SER A 8 13.61 -8.24 -52.02
CA SER A 8 12.48 -7.71 -51.23
C SER A 8 12.05 -6.25 -51.50
N PRO A 9 10.82 -5.86 -51.11
CA PRO A 9 10.52 -4.49 -50.71
C PRO A 9 10.51 -4.37 -49.17
N ASP A 10 11.36 -3.48 -48.66
CA ASP A 10 11.36 -3.02 -47.27
C ASP A 10 9.98 -2.43 -46.89
N LYS A 11 9.22 -3.17 -46.08
CA LYS A 11 8.12 -2.59 -45.31
C LYS A 11 8.66 -2.13 -43.97
N SER A 12 9.19 -0.91 -43.94
CA SER A 12 9.38 -0.16 -42.70
C SER A 12 8.01 0.18 -42.11
N THR A 13 7.41 -0.74 -41.36
CA THR A 13 6.27 -0.44 -40.50
C THR A 13 6.75 0.46 -39.36
N SER A 14 6.59 1.76 -39.57
CA SER A 14 6.64 2.79 -38.54
C SER A 14 5.62 2.43 -37.45
N ASN A 15 6.11 1.80 -36.38
CA ASN A 15 5.36 1.58 -35.15
C ASN A 15 5.20 2.93 -34.46
N LYS A 16 4.22 3.73 -34.89
CA LYS A 16 3.75 4.87 -34.09
C LYS A 16 3.14 4.30 -32.80
N PRO A 17 3.49 4.82 -31.62
CA PRO A 17 2.90 4.38 -30.37
C PRO A 17 1.39 4.64 -30.46
N ARG A 18 0.59 3.57 -30.55
CA ARG A 18 -0.84 3.69 -30.38
C ARG A 18 -1.07 4.16 -28.94
N ILE A 19 -1.59 5.37 -28.84
CA ILE A 19 -2.01 6.08 -27.65
C ILE A 19 -2.51 5.09 -26.58
N THR A 20 -1.75 4.98 -25.48
CA THR A 20 -2.03 4.15 -24.29
C THR A 20 -3.28 4.63 -23.52
N TRP A 21 -3.73 5.85 -23.78
CA TRP A 21 -4.84 6.50 -23.08
C TRP A 21 -6.17 5.73 -23.18
N SER A 22 -6.48 5.17 -24.36
CA SER A 22 -7.72 4.40 -24.53
C SER A 22 -7.72 3.10 -23.72
N ASP A 23 -6.55 2.49 -23.51
CA ASP A 23 -6.39 1.27 -22.71
C ASP A 23 -6.57 1.58 -21.22
N SER A 24 -5.93 2.64 -20.71
CA SER A 24 -6.10 3.11 -19.33
C SER A 24 -7.55 3.46 -19.00
N TYR A 25 -8.23 4.17 -19.91
CA TYR A 25 -9.65 4.49 -19.78
C TYR A 25 -10.50 3.22 -19.69
N SER A 26 -10.29 2.25 -20.60
CA SER A 26 -11.04 1.01 -20.61
C SER A 26 -10.86 0.18 -19.33
N LYS A 27 -9.64 0.07 -18.80
CA LYS A 27 -9.34 -0.62 -17.54
C LYS A 27 -10.04 0.03 -16.35
N ALA A 28 -10.06 1.37 -16.31
CA ALA A 28 -10.74 2.09 -15.24
C ALA A 28 -12.26 1.89 -15.29
N HIS A 29 -12.87 1.85 -16.47
CA HIS A 29 -14.29 1.51 -16.61
C HIS A 29 -14.61 0.08 -16.14
N VAL A 30 -13.80 -0.90 -16.56
CA VAL A 30 -13.95 -2.30 -16.12
C VAL A 30 -13.82 -2.40 -14.59
N ALA A 31 -12.87 -1.69 -14.00
CA ALA A 31 -12.71 -1.65 -12.54
C ALA A 31 -13.94 -1.02 -11.86
N ILE A 32 -14.48 0.07 -12.38
CA ILE A 32 -15.68 0.72 -11.84
C ILE A 32 -16.91 -0.19 -11.95
N GLU A 33 -17.11 -0.86 -13.07
CA GLU A 33 -18.21 -1.80 -13.27
C GLU A 33 -18.12 -2.98 -12.30
N ALA A 34 -16.92 -3.55 -12.12
CA ALA A 34 -16.69 -4.59 -11.13
C ALA A 34 -16.95 -4.10 -9.69
N LEU A 35 -16.63 -2.84 -9.39
CA LEU A 35 -16.91 -2.24 -8.07
C LEU A 35 -18.41 -2.02 -7.86
N ALA A 36 -19.15 -1.64 -8.92
CA ALA A 36 -20.60 -1.44 -8.87
C ALA A 36 -21.35 -2.72 -8.48
N ALA A 37 -20.81 -3.90 -8.82
CA ALA A 37 -21.37 -5.19 -8.40
C ALA A 37 -21.16 -5.51 -6.90
N ILE A 38 -20.25 -4.79 -6.23
CA ILE A 38 -19.89 -5.02 -4.83
C ILE A 38 -20.58 -4.00 -3.91
N LEU A 39 -20.68 -2.75 -4.36
CA LEU A 39 -21.24 -1.66 -3.56
C LEU A 39 -22.77 -1.58 -3.69
N PRO A 40 -23.50 -1.32 -2.58
CA PRO A 40 -24.96 -1.14 -2.62
C PRO A 40 -25.42 0.00 -3.51
N CYS A 41 -24.66 1.10 -3.57
CA CYS A 41 -24.95 2.26 -4.40
C CYS A 41 -23.66 2.87 -4.93
N LEU A 42 -23.53 2.98 -6.24
CA LEU A 42 -22.44 3.67 -6.91
C LEU A 42 -22.97 4.89 -7.67
N PRO A 43 -22.40 6.10 -7.47
CA PRO A 43 -22.83 7.28 -8.20
C PRO A 43 -22.67 7.10 -9.72
N LEU A 44 -23.75 7.29 -10.48
CA LEU A 44 -23.72 7.18 -11.96
C LEU A 44 -22.71 8.14 -12.59
N ALA A 45 -22.41 9.26 -11.93
CA ALA A 45 -21.43 10.24 -12.37
C ALA A 45 -20.01 9.66 -12.52
N LEU A 46 -19.67 8.59 -11.79
CA LEU A 46 -18.37 7.92 -11.90
C LEU A 46 -18.25 7.16 -13.22
N SER A 47 -19.32 6.50 -13.66
CA SER A 47 -19.36 5.73 -14.90
C SER A 47 -19.47 6.60 -16.15
N SER A 48 -19.88 7.87 -16.01
CA SER A 48 -19.95 8.83 -17.12
C SER A 48 -18.78 9.81 -17.16
N SER A 49 -17.82 9.71 -16.24
CA SER A 49 -16.68 10.61 -16.14
C SER A 49 -15.67 10.36 -17.27
N GLU A 50 -15.04 11.43 -17.75
CA GLU A 50 -13.88 11.34 -18.66
C GLU A 50 -12.62 10.82 -17.95
N THR A 51 -12.57 10.93 -16.62
CA THR A 51 -11.44 10.48 -15.77
C THR A 51 -11.93 9.58 -14.64
N PRO A 52 -12.44 8.38 -14.97
CA PRO A 52 -13.09 7.46 -14.02
C PRO A 52 -12.27 7.18 -12.75
N ALA A 53 -10.97 6.89 -12.90
CA ALA A 53 -10.09 6.59 -11.77
C ALA A 53 -9.89 7.79 -10.83
N ALA A 54 -9.78 9.01 -11.37
CA ALA A 54 -9.62 10.22 -10.57
C ALA A 54 -10.92 10.58 -9.84
N SER A 55 -12.07 10.44 -10.51
CA SER A 55 -13.37 10.64 -9.87
C SER A 55 -13.60 9.65 -8.74
N LEU A 56 -13.31 8.36 -8.95
CA LEU A 56 -13.37 7.32 -7.92
C LEU A 56 -12.39 7.62 -6.77
N LEU A 57 -11.18 8.10 -7.09
CA LEU A 57 -10.20 8.45 -6.08
C LEU A 57 -10.71 9.55 -5.16
N GLN A 58 -11.45 10.54 -5.65
CA GLN A 58 -11.88 11.70 -4.84
C GLN A 58 -13.23 11.51 -4.15
N ASP A 59 -14.05 10.55 -4.59
CA ASP A 59 -15.41 10.36 -4.06
C ASP A 59 -15.40 9.97 -2.57
N PRO A 60 -15.98 10.79 -1.68
CA PRO A 60 -16.00 10.50 -0.24
C PRO A 60 -17.07 9.48 0.16
N GLU A 61 -18.17 9.37 -0.58
CA GLU A 61 -19.29 8.47 -0.27
C GLU A 61 -18.91 7.03 -0.56
N VAL A 62 -18.37 6.77 -1.74
CA VAL A 62 -17.81 5.47 -2.13
C VAL A 62 -16.70 5.06 -1.18
N ALA A 63 -15.83 5.99 -0.80
CA ALA A 63 -14.78 5.69 0.15
C ALA A 63 -15.32 5.31 1.53
N ALA A 64 -16.35 6.00 2.03
CA ALA A 64 -16.99 5.65 3.29
C ALA A 64 -17.65 4.26 3.23
N GLN A 65 -18.32 3.92 2.12
CA GLN A 65 -18.91 2.59 1.90
C GLN A 65 -17.83 1.50 1.90
N ILE A 66 -16.72 1.70 1.18
CA ILE A 66 -15.59 0.75 1.14
C ILE A 66 -14.97 0.60 2.54
N SER A 67 -14.74 1.70 3.27
CA SER A 67 -14.23 1.67 4.64
C SER A 67 -15.18 0.91 5.59
N GLN A 68 -16.49 1.04 5.43
CA GLN A 68 -17.47 0.26 6.19
C GLN A 68 -17.38 -1.23 5.88
N LEU A 69 -17.23 -1.61 4.60
CA LEU A 69 -17.06 -3.01 4.19
C LEU A 69 -15.83 -3.66 4.83
N PHE A 70 -14.67 -2.98 4.84
CA PHE A 70 -13.48 -3.51 5.52
C PHE A 70 -13.70 -3.75 7.00
N ARG A 71 -14.43 -2.86 7.68
CA ARG A 71 -14.66 -2.94 9.12
C ARG A 71 -15.61 -4.07 9.50
N ARG A 72 -16.36 -4.66 8.56
CA ARG A 72 -17.23 -5.82 8.82
C ARG A 72 -16.42 -7.05 9.25
N PRO A 73 -16.94 -7.88 10.18
CA PRO A 73 -16.20 -9.00 10.76
C PRO A 73 -15.85 -10.12 9.77
N ASP A 74 -16.60 -10.23 8.67
CA ASP A 74 -16.43 -11.18 7.57
C ASP A 74 -15.39 -10.74 6.52
N SER A 75 -14.97 -9.47 6.54
CA SER A 75 -14.00 -8.95 5.57
C SER A 75 -12.60 -9.54 5.75
N GLY A 76 -11.89 -9.72 4.63
CA GLY A 76 -10.56 -10.32 4.55
C GLY A 76 -10.58 -11.85 4.40
N ALA A 77 -11.76 -12.45 4.23
CA ALA A 77 -11.92 -13.86 3.89
C ALA A 77 -11.42 -14.17 2.47
N VAL A 78 -11.30 -15.46 2.13
CA VAL A 78 -10.79 -15.93 0.82
C VAL A 78 -11.69 -15.54 -0.34
N ASN A 79 -12.99 -15.36 -0.07
CA ASN A 79 -14.04 -15.03 -1.03
C ASN A 79 -14.53 -13.58 -0.87
N ASP A 80 -13.74 -12.71 -0.27
CA ASP A 80 -14.07 -11.28 -0.17
C ASP A 80 -13.89 -10.61 -1.54
N ASN A 81 -15.01 -10.32 -2.20
CA ASN A 81 -15.04 -9.70 -3.53
C ASN A 81 -14.35 -8.33 -3.55
N LEU A 82 -14.37 -7.58 -2.43
CA LEU A 82 -13.67 -6.29 -2.35
C LEU A 82 -12.16 -6.50 -2.34
N CYS A 83 -11.67 -7.51 -1.61
CA CYS A 83 -10.25 -7.86 -1.63
C CYS A 83 -9.79 -8.34 -3.01
N ALA A 84 -10.61 -9.15 -3.71
CA ALA A 84 -10.34 -9.57 -5.08
C ALA A 84 -10.28 -8.35 -6.03
N TRP A 85 -11.25 -7.45 -5.92
CA TRP A 85 -11.28 -6.21 -6.71
C TRP A 85 -10.04 -5.35 -6.50
N LEU A 86 -9.60 -5.13 -5.25
CA LEU A 86 -8.38 -4.36 -4.95
C LEU A 86 -7.14 -5.03 -5.54
N TYR A 87 -7.06 -6.36 -5.42
CA TYR A 87 -5.95 -7.14 -5.95
C TYR A 87 -5.84 -7.00 -7.47
N ASP A 88 -6.94 -7.20 -8.19
CA ASP A 88 -6.97 -7.11 -9.66
C ASP A 88 -6.75 -5.67 -10.13
N THR A 89 -7.37 -4.69 -9.47
CA THR A 89 -7.23 -3.27 -9.78
C THR A 89 -5.78 -2.80 -9.61
N PHE A 90 -5.09 -3.23 -8.55
CA PHE A 90 -3.69 -2.88 -8.33
C PHE A 90 -2.75 -3.55 -9.36
N ARG A 91 -3.07 -4.79 -9.77
CA ARG A 91 -2.29 -5.56 -10.75
C ARG A 91 -2.44 -5.07 -12.19
N SER A 92 -3.48 -4.30 -12.50
CA SER A 92 -3.64 -3.65 -13.81
C SER A 92 -2.43 -2.78 -14.20
N SER A 93 -1.60 -2.39 -13.23
CA SER A 93 -0.40 -1.56 -13.37
C SER A 93 -0.68 -0.18 -13.95
N GLU A 94 -1.94 0.27 -13.90
CA GLU A 94 -2.33 1.64 -14.22
C GLU A 94 -2.11 2.56 -13.00
N PRO A 95 -1.33 3.65 -13.14
CA PRO A 95 -0.89 4.46 -12.00
C PRO A 95 -2.05 5.07 -11.21
N ASP A 96 -3.09 5.56 -11.90
CA ASP A 96 -4.24 6.19 -11.26
C ASP A 96 -5.06 5.18 -10.45
N LEU A 97 -5.25 3.96 -10.97
CA LEU A 97 -5.95 2.88 -10.28
C LEU A 97 -5.13 2.34 -9.10
N GLN A 98 -3.80 2.30 -9.22
CA GLN A 98 -2.94 1.94 -8.09
C GLN A 98 -3.09 2.95 -6.94
N ILE A 99 -3.20 4.24 -7.23
CA ILE A 99 -3.44 5.26 -6.20
C ILE A 99 -4.82 5.09 -5.56
N VAL A 100 -5.85 4.72 -6.33
CA VAL A 100 -7.18 4.36 -5.78
C VAL A 100 -7.06 3.22 -4.76
N VAL A 101 -6.32 2.14 -5.08
CA VAL A 101 -6.11 1.05 -4.13
C VAL A 101 -5.32 1.51 -2.90
N LEU A 102 -4.26 2.31 -3.11
CA LEU A 102 -3.43 2.83 -2.02
C LEU A 102 -4.22 3.77 -1.09
N ARG A 103 -5.24 4.50 -1.57
CA ARG A 103 -6.14 5.30 -0.73
C ARG A 103 -6.74 4.47 0.41
N PHE A 104 -7.03 3.20 0.18
CA PHE A 104 -7.66 2.31 1.17
C PHE A 104 -6.67 1.53 2.02
N LEU A 105 -5.37 1.63 1.73
CA LEU A 105 -4.33 0.88 2.42
C LEU A 105 -4.28 1.13 3.93
N PRO A 106 -4.41 2.37 4.44
CA PRO A 106 -4.46 2.61 5.88
C PRO A 106 -5.57 1.84 6.58
N THR A 107 -6.77 1.84 6.01
CA THR A 107 -7.94 1.14 6.57
C THR A 107 -7.79 -0.37 6.48
N LEU A 108 -7.30 -0.90 5.34
CA LEU A 108 -7.00 -2.31 5.19
C LEU A 108 -5.93 -2.78 6.19
N ALA A 109 -4.81 -2.06 6.31
CA ALA A 109 -3.73 -2.38 7.24
C ALA A 109 -4.20 -2.27 8.70
N GLY A 110 -4.97 -1.23 9.02
CA GLY A 110 -5.62 -1.00 10.31
C GLY A 110 -6.45 -2.19 10.77
N VAL A 111 -7.43 -2.57 9.95
CA VAL A 111 -8.31 -3.71 10.23
C VAL A 111 -7.53 -5.03 10.25
N TYR A 112 -6.64 -5.25 9.29
CA TYR A 112 -5.82 -6.45 9.22
C TYR A 112 -5.00 -6.63 10.49
N LEU A 113 -4.22 -5.63 10.92
CA LEU A 113 -3.37 -5.74 12.11
C LEU A 113 -4.18 -5.95 13.40
N SER A 114 -5.32 -5.27 13.55
CA SER A 114 -6.24 -5.47 14.68
C SER A 114 -6.77 -6.90 14.78
N ARG A 115 -6.99 -7.57 13.64
CA ARG A 115 -7.47 -8.96 13.58
C ARG A 115 -6.36 -9.99 13.57
N ALA A 116 -5.17 -9.62 13.10
CA ALA A 116 -4.06 -10.55 12.91
C ALA A 116 -3.46 -11.07 14.23
N GLY A 117 -3.78 -10.43 15.36
CA GLY A 117 -3.53 -10.92 16.71
C GLY A 117 -4.52 -12.00 17.20
N LEU A 118 -5.66 -12.16 16.53
CA LEU A 118 -6.68 -13.16 16.88
C LEU A 118 -6.39 -14.56 16.30
N HIS A 119 -5.21 -14.75 15.67
CA HIS A 119 -4.81 -16.00 15.02
C HIS A 119 -5.80 -16.53 13.96
N LYS A 120 -6.67 -15.66 13.43
CA LYS A 120 -7.55 -16.00 12.31
C LYS A 120 -6.85 -15.64 10.98
N PRO A 121 -6.80 -16.56 10.01
CA PRO A 121 -6.25 -16.25 8.70
C PRO A 121 -7.15 -15.25 7.97
N LEU A 122 -6.53 -14.24 7.33
CA LEU A 122 -7.22 -13.20 6.55
C LEU A 122 -6.66 -13.20 5.12
N PRO A 123 -6.86 -14.29 4.35
CA PRO A 123 -6.20 -14.50 3.08
C PRO A 123 -6.54 -13.42 2.04
N GLY A 124 -7.72 -12.81 2.11
CA GLY A 124 -8.09 -11.69 1.22
C GLY A 124 -7.18 -10.48 1.42
N PHE A 125 -7.04 -10.02 2.68
CA PHE A 125 -6.15 -8.90 3.00
C PHE A 125 -4.68 -9.23 2.73
N GLU A 126 -4.27 -10.45 3.07
CA GLU A 126 -2.89 -10.91 2.84
C GLU A 126 -2.54 -10.94 1.35
N SER A 127 -3.49 -11.31 0.48
CA SER A 127 -3.29 -11.31 -0.97
C SER A 127 -3.07 -9.90 -1.52
N VAL A 128 -3.86 -8.92 -1.07
CA VAL A 128 -3.70 -7.52 -1.47
C VAL A 128 -2.36 -6.95 -0.98
N LEU A 129 -2.01 -7.18 0.29
CA LEU A 129 -0.73 -6.74 0.86
C LEU A 129 0.47 -7.39 0.15
N LEU A 130 0.38 -8.67 -0.21
CA LEU A 130 1.42 -9.35 -0.98
C LEU A 130 1.54 -8.82 -2.40
N ALA A 131 0.43 -8.47 -3.06
CA ALA A 131 0.47 -7.84 -4.38
C ALA A 131 1.21 -6.50 -4.35
N ILE A 132 0.92 -5.66 -3.35
CA ILE A 132 1.60 -4.39 -3.12
C ILE A 132 3.09 -4.61 -2.84
N TYR A 133 3.40 -5.56 -1.96
CA TYR A 133 4.78 -5.89 -1.61
C TYR A 133 5.57 -6.41 -2.83
N ALA A 134 4.96 -7.26 -3.66
CA ALA A 134 5.58 -7.80 -4.86
C ALA A 134 5.85 -6.70 -5.89
N HIS A 135 4.92 -5.75 -6.06
CA HIS A 135 5.13 -4.58 -6.92
C HIS A 135 6.34 -3.75 -6.48
N GLU A 136 6.44 -3.44 -5.18
CA GLU A 136 7.57 -2.67 -4.65
C GLU A 136 8.89 -3.45 -4.72
N THR A 137 8.85 -4.76 -4.48
CA THR A 137 10.04 -5.62 -4.60
C THR A 137 10.54 -5.69 -6.05
N ALA A 138 9.62 -5.80 -7.02
CA ALA A 138 9.96 -5.75 -8.44
C ALA A 138 10.54 -4.37 -8.83
N GLY A 139 9.96 -3.29 -8.29
CA GLY A 139 10.46 -1.92 -8.52
C GLY A 139 11.89 -1.70 -8.01
N ARG A 140 12.27 -2.32 -6.88
CA ARG A 140 13.63 -2.23 -6.34
C ARG A 140 14.64 -3.16 -7.03
N ASN A 141 14.18 -4.17 -7.76
CA ASN A 141 15.03 -5.14 -8.47
C ASN A 141 16.19 -5.71 -7.59
N GLY A 142 15.90 -6.00 -6.33
CA GLY A 142 16.88 -6.49 -5.35
C GLY A 142 17.90 -5.48 -4.84
N GLN A 143 17.80 -4.21 -5.24
CA GLN A 143 18.69 -3.13 -4.77
C GLN A 143 18.18 -2.49 -3.47
N ALA A 144 19.11 -2.06 -2.63
CA ALA A 144 18.83 -1.23 -1.47
C ALA A 144 18.57 0.21 -1.91
N ILE A 145 17.63 0.90 -1.24
CA ILE A 145 17.40 2.33 -1.48
C ILE A 145 18.39 3.09 -0.62
N THR A 146 19.32 3.80 -1.25
CA THR A 146 20.35 4.60 -0.59
C THR A 146 20.08 6.09 -0.72
N VAL A 147 20.14 6.80 0.41
CA VAL A 147 20.08 8.27 0.44
C VAL A 147 21.43 8.79 0.91
N SER A 148 22.03 9.67 0.11
CA SER A 148 23.25 10.40 0.47
C SER A 148 22.89 11.49 1.47
N ILE A 149 23.51 11.45 2.66
CA ILE A 149 23.33 12.50 3.67
C ILE A 149 24.17 13.72 3.22
N PRO A 150 23.55 14.90 3.04
CA PRO A 150 24.29 16.10 2.67
C PRO A 150 25.28 16.51 3.76
N ASP A 151 26.47 16.95 3.35
CA ASP A 151 27.54 17.42 4.24
C ASP A 151 27.85 18.88 3.94
N LEU A 152 27.74 19.74 4.95
CA LEU A 152 28.03 21.19 4.84
C LEU A 152 29.51 21.49 4.60
N ALA A 153 30.41 20.52 4.82
CA ALA A 153 31.82 20.66 4.46
C ALA A 153 32.04 20.74 2.94
N HIS A 154 31.04 20.38 2.12
CA HIS A 154 31.10 20.40 0.67
C HIS A 154 30.10 21.41 0.10
N SER A 155 30.49 22.12 -0.96
CA SER A 155 29.56 22.98 -1.69
C SER A 155 28.41 22.16 -2.25
N SER A 156 27.21 22.72 -2.19
CA SER A 156 25.97 22.15 -2.71
C SER A 156 25.26 23.18 -3.58
N ILE A 157 24.12 22.80 -4.18
CA ILE A 157 23.29 23.70 -5.00
C ILE A 157 22.87 24.96 -4.22
N TYR A 158 22.79 24.88 -2.89
CA TYR A 158 22.29 25.96 -2.03
C TYR A 158 23.37 26.69 -1.23
N HIS A 159 24.62 26.20 -1.25
CA HIS A 159 25.69 26.76 -0.42
C HIS A 159 27.06 26.52 -1.05
N GLU A 160 27.92 27.52 -1.00
CA GLU A 160 29.33 27.40 -1.40
C GLU A 160 30.24 27.50 -0.16
N THR A 161 31.11 26.51 0.03
CA THR A 161 32.09 26.54 1.11
C THR A 161 33.36 27.28 0.67
N LYS A 162 33.92 28.11 1.56
CA LYS A 162 35.18 28.84 1.31
C LYS A 162 36.42 27.98 1.54
N GLN A 163 36.26 26.79 2.10
CA GLN A 163 37.35 25.92 2.53
C GLN A 163 37.54 24.77 1.54
N THR A 164 38.67 24.74 0.82
CA THR A 164 39.13 23.59 0.03
C THR A 164 39.72 22.53 0.94
N VAL A 165 38.93 22.01 1.86
CA VAL A 165 39.36 20.92 2.72
C VAL A 165 39.43 19.65 1.86
N LYS A 166 40.64 19.19 1.54
CA LYS A 166 40.94 17.91 0.86
C LYS A 166 40.59 16.70 1.75
N ILE A 167 39.44 16.70 2.41
CA ILE A 167 38.92 15.50 3.07
C ILE A 167 38.07 14.80 2.03
N ALA A 168 38.41 13.55 1.72
CA ALA A 168 37.59 12.71 0.85
C ALA A 168 36.14 12.71 1.36
N PRO A 169 35.13 12.83 0.48
CA PRO A 169 33.75 12.97 0.90
C PRO A 169 33.36 11.75 1.75
N ARG A 170 33.13 11.97 3.05
CA ARG A 170 32.47 10.99 3.90
C ARG A 170 30.97 11.21 3.76
N SER A 171 30.42 10.92 2.58
CA SER A 171 28.98 10.85 2.41
C SER A 171 28.48 9.64 3.20
N SER A 172 27.95 9.88 4.40
CA SER A 172 27.23 8.84 5.12
C SER A 172 25.99 8.48 4.31
N THR A 173 25.89 7.22 3.92
CA THR A 173 24.77 6.71 3.14
C THR A 173 23.81 6.01 4.09
N SER A 174 22.60 6.52 4.22
CA SER A 174 21.52 5.79 4.89
C SER A 174 20.87 4.87 3.88
N ALA A 175 20.71 3.59 4.22
CA ALA A 175 20.17 2.59 3.30
C ALA A 175 18.93 1.90 3.89
N LEU A 176 17.83 1.87 3.13
CA LEU A 176 16.78 0.88 3.35
C LEU A 176 17.23 -0.45 2.73
N PRO A 177 17.14 -1.57 3.47
CA PRO A 177 17.62 -2.86 2.99
C PRO A 177 16.85 -3.33 1.76
N SER A 178 17.55 -4.11 0.93
CA SER A 178 16.96 -4.84 -0.21
C SER A 178 15.75 -5.67 0.23
N LEU A 179 14.75 -5.77 -0.66
CA LEU A 179 13.54 -6.55 -0.43
C LEU A 179 13.65 -7.92 -1.07
N GLU A 180 13.26 -8.95 -0.32
CA GLU A 180 13.18 -10.32 -0.80
C GLU A 180 11.74 -10.66 -1.17
N PRO A 181 11.46 -11.31 -2.32
CA PRO A 181 10.10 -11.65 -2.70
C PRO A 181 9.51 -12.68 -1.72
N TYR A 182 8.29 -12.42 -1.26
CA TYR A 182 7.55 -13.34 -0.38
C TYR A 182 6.28 -13.84 -1.06
N GLY A 183 6.03 -15.15 -0.97
CA GLY A 183 4.81 -15.77 -1.48
C GLY A 183 3.69 -15.93 -0.44
N THR A 184 3.97 -15.72 0.86
CA THR A 184 3.00 -15.87 1.95
C THR A 184 3.26 -14.88 3.08
N VAL A 185 2.20 -14.44 3.77
CA VAL A 185 2.32 -13.58 4.95
C VAL A 185 2.50 -14.44 6.19
N ARG A 186 3.70 -14.43 6.77
CA ARG A 186 3.98 -15.09 8.06
C ARG A 186 4.05 -14.04 9.17
N SER A 187 3.77 -14.42 10.41
CA SER A 187 3.81 -13.51 11.58
C SER A 187 5.14 -12.75 11.69
N THR A 188 6.27 -13.43 11.46
CA THR A 188 7.63 -12.86 11.49
C THR A 188 7.90 -11.83 10.38
N ARG A 189 7.14 -11.89 9.29
CA ARG A 189 7.31 -11.01 8.11
C ARG A 189 6.22 -9.96 7.99
N ARG A 190 5.11 -10.13 8.72
CA ARG A 190 3.91 -9.28 8.64
C ARG A 190 4.21 -7.80 8.79
N ALA A 191 4.98 -7.44 9.81
CA ALA A 191 5.37 -6.04 10.04
C ALA A 191 6.16 -5.46 8.87
N ARG A 192 7.07 -6.25 8.27
CA ARG A 192 7.86 -5.83 7.10
C ARG A 192 6.99 -5.64 5.86
N ILE A 193 6.07 -6.57 5.59
CA ILE A 193 5.16 -6.49 4.44
C ILE A 193 4.25 -5.27 4.56
N VAL A 194 3.61 -5.08 5.71
CA VAL A 194 2.74 -3.92 5.96
C VAL A 194 3.54 -2.63 5.93
N GLY A 195 4.74 -2.60 6.52
CA GLY A 195 5.62 -1.43 6.51
C GLY A 195 6.02 -0.98 5.11
N VAL A 196 6.40 -1.93 4.23
CA VAL A 196 6.72 -1.63 2.82
C VAL A 196 5.48 -1.16 2.05
N ALA A 197 4.31 -1.73 2.31
CA ALA A 197 3.07 -1.25 1.72
C ALA A 197 2.79 0.21 2.14
N LEU A 198 2.96 0.54 3.42
CA LEU A 198 2.84 1.91 3.94
C LEU A 198 3.92 2.86 3.39
N GLU A 199 5.12 2.37 3.09
CA GLU A 199 6.17 3.14 2.40
C GLU A 199 5.72 3.55 1.00
N LEU A 200 5.12 2.62 0.23
CA LEU A 200 4.56 2.92 -1.09
C LEU A 200 3.42 3.94 -0.98
N TYR A 201 2.52 3.80 0.00
CA TYR A 201 1.50 4.80 0.30
C TYR A 201 2.12 6.18 0.58
N TYR A 202 3.16 6.24 1.41
CA TYR A 202 3.86 7.49 1.74
C TYR A 202 4.52 8.12 0.50
N SER A 203 5.08 7.33 -0.41
CA SER A 203 5.65 7.83 -1.67
C SER A 203 4.63 8.56 -2.56
N LYS A 204 3.33 8.29 -2.38
CA LYS A 204 2.21 8.87 -3.13
C LYS A 204 1.36 9.82 -2.28
N ILE A 205 1.83 10.21 -1.10
CA ILE A 205 1.04 10.95 -0.11
C ILE A 205 0.47 12.28 -0.63
N SER A 206 1.14 12.93 -1.59
CA SER A 206 0.65 14.18 -2.19
C SER A 206 -0.61 14.00 -3.03
N GLN A 207 -0.81 12.83 -3.63
CA GLN A 207 -1.95 12.50 -4.51
C GLN A 207 -3.11 11.88 -3.74
N ILE A 208 -2.86 11.41 -2.52
CA ILE A 208 -3.86 10.76 -1.68
C ILE A 208 -4.80 11.81 -1.04
N PRO A 209 -6.13 11.62 -1.09
CA PRO A 209 -7.11 12.53 -0.48
C PRO A 209 -6.99 12.62 1.04
N VAL A 210 -7.43 13.76 1.60
CA VAL A 210 -7.31 14.06 3.03
C VAL A 210 -8.01 13.01 3.93
N GLY A 211 -9.14 12.46 3.50
CA GLY A 211 -9.89 11.46 4.27
C GLY A 211 -9.06 10.22 4.61
N SER A 212 -8.31 9.69 3.64
CA SER A 212 -7.42 8.54 3.84
C SER A 212 -6.27 8.85 4.81
N LYS A 213 -5.75 10.09 4.79
CA LYS A 213 -4.71 10.55 5.72
C LYS A 213 -5.25 10.65 7.15
N ILE A 214 -6.48 11.12 7.31
CA ILE A 214 -7.15 11.17 8.62
C ILE A 214 -7.35 9.75 9.16
N GLU A 215 -7.89 8.83 8.34
CA GLU A 215 -8.04 7.41 8.73
C GLU A 215 -6.69 6.79 9.16
N PHE A 216 -5.61 7.09 8.43
CA PHE A 216 -4.27 6.61 8.82
C PHE A 216 -3.85 7.12 10.19
N CYS A 217 -4.06 8.41 10.48
CA CYS A 217 -3.77 8.98 11.79
C CYS A 217 -4.61 8.35 12.91
N GLU A 218 -5.88 8.04 12.65
CA GLU A 218 -6.75 7.33 13.60
C GLU A 218 -6.19 5.93 13.92
N PHE A 219 -5.78 5.16 12.92
CA PHE A 219 -5.16 3.86 13.15
C PHE A 219 -3.82 3.97 13.88
N CYS A 220 -3.01 4.99 13.59
CA CYS A 220 -1.76 5.23 14.31
C CYS A 220 -1.98 5.50 15.82
N LYS A 221 -3.05 6.21 16.20
CA LYS A 221 -3.44 6.39 17.62
C LYS A 221 -3.81 5.06 18.28
N ILE A 222 -4.55 4.21 17.57
CA ILE A 222 -4.92 2.88 18.07
C ILE A 222 -3.66 2.02 18.25
N TRP A 223 -2.76 2.01 17.27
CA TRP A 223 -1.53 1.22 17.31
C TRP A 223 -0.51 1.71 18.34
N SER A 224 -0.52 2.99 18.70
CA SER A 224 0.32 3.52 19.78
C SER A 224 -0.16 3.11 21.17
N GLY A 225 -1.33 2.45 21.27
CA GLY A 225 -1.93 2.06 22.54
C GLY A 225 -2.62 3.21 23.27
N GLN A 226 -2.83 4.35 22.59
CA GLN A 226 -3.63 5.45 23.11
C GLN A 226 -5.11 5.09 22.96
N GLU A 227 -5.64 4.33 23.93
CA GLU A 227 -7.07 4.21 24.09
C GLU A 227 -7.63 5.59 24.44
N ASP A 228 -8.76 5.98 23.85
CA ASP A 228 -9.44 7.22 24.22
C ASP A 228 -9.82 7.13 25.71
N GLU A 229 -8.99 7.70 26.59
CA GLU A 229 -9.27 7.83 28.04
C GLU A 229 -10.45 8.77 28.34
N ASN A 230 -11.30 9.07 27.35
CA ASN A 230 -12.42 9.99 27.47
C ASN A 230 -13.80 9.31 27.42
N LYS A 231 -13.90 8.03 27.79
CA LYS A 231 -15.15 7.48 28.35
C LYS A 231 -15.13 7.63 29.87
N GLY A 232 -15.19 8.89 30.32
CA GLY A 232 -15.65 9.24 31.65
C GLY A 232 -17.11 8.86 31.80
N ASP A 233 -17.36 8.07 32.84
CA ASP A 233 -18.63 7.80 33.54
C ASP A 233 -19.77 7.07 32.80
N GLY A 234 -19.77 5.74 32.96
CA GLY A 234 -20.94 4.92 32.66
C GLY A 234 -20.73 3.41 32.72
N ALA A 235 -20.55 2.88 33.93
CA ALA A 235 -20.86 1.50 34.37
C ALA A 235 -20.05 0.27 33.84
N SER A 236 -19.37 -0.35 34.82
CA SER A 236 -19.22 -1.79 35.11
C SER A 236 -18.30 -2.73 34.29
N THR A 237 -17.26 -3.21 35.01
CA THR A 237 -16.69 -4.58 35.03
C THR A 237 -16.04 -5.12 33.75
N THR A 238 -14.74 -5.44 33.71
CA THR A 238 -14.18 -6.63 34.37
C THR A 238 -12.65 -6.51 34.47
N LYS A 239 -12.10 -6.60 35.69
CA LYS A 239 -10.65 -6.68 35.93
C LYS A 239 -10.15 -8.08 35.57
N ILE A 240 -9.24 -8.19 34.61
CA ILE A 240 -8.47 -9.42 34.36
C ILE A 240 -7.35 -9.48 35.43
N PRO A 241 -7.20 -10.58 36.19
CA PRO A 241 -6.20 -10.63 37.25
C PRO A 241 -4.80 -10.88 36.65
N ARG A 242 -3.87 -9.96 36.95
CA ARG A 242 -2.42 -10.21 36.76
C ARG A 242 -1.98 -11.29 37.76
N LYS A 243 -1.58 -12.47 37.26
CA LYS A 243 -0.93 -13.50 38.08
C LYS A 243 0.39 -12.96 38.65
N SER A 244 0.41 -12.69 39.94
CA SER A 244 1.63 -12.44 40.70
C SER A 244 2.32 -13.78 41.00
N LYS A 245 3.57 -13.91 40.55
CA LYS A 245 4.43 -15.08 40.78
C LYS A 245 4.97 -15.02 42.21
N ARG A 246 4.29 -15.64 43.17
CA ARG A 246 4.84 -15.88 44.52
C ARG A 246 5.84 -17.03 44.46
N ARG A 247 7.13 -16.73 44.64
CA ARG A 247 8.15 -17.71 45.01
C ARG A 247 7.87 -18.15 46.45
N ARG A 248 7.65 -19.45 46.67
CA ARG A 248 7.64 -20.07 47.99
C ARG A 248 9.05 -20.61 48.21
N GLY A 249 9.69 -20.16 49.29
CA GLY A 249 10.85 -20.85 49.84
C GLY A 249 10.39 -22.12 50.56
N GLU A 250 11.17 -23.17 50.45
CA GLU A 250 11.13 -24.34 51.32
C GLU A 250 12.49 -24.42 52.01
N GLU A 251 12.47 -24.23 53.33
CA GLU A 251 13.46 -24.74 54.26
C GLU A 251 12.78 -25.81 55.11
N GLY A 252 13.48 -26.93 55.31
CA GLY A 252 13.39 -27.72 56.54
C GLY A 252 12.63 -29.03 56.46
N GLU A 253 13.35 -30.11 56.18
CA GLU A 253 13.54 -31.19 57.17
C GLU A 253 15.00 -31.68 57.13
#